data_AF-A0A1F3B2A5-F1
#
_entry.id   AF-A0A1F3B2A5-F1
#
_cell.length_a   1.000
_cell.length_b   1.000
_cell.length_c   1.000
_cell.angle_alpha   90.00
_cell.angle_beta   90.00
_cell.angle_gamma   90.00
#
_symmetry.space_group_name_H-M   'P 1'
#
loop_
_entity.id
_entity.type
_entity.pdbx_description
1 polymer ?
#
loop_
_entity_poly.entity_id
_entity_poly.type
_entity_poly.pdbx_seq_one_letter_code
_entity_poly.pdbx_strand_id
1 'polypeptide(L)'
;MEAEFAALNYLAFVVALTFLLCLFYGPWQSLVVDWARDRIFAERDAVFDLAAEGRLAFSDPVYRRIREGFNLAIRRAHLLTVPRLIVFAALLRPHKGEKSDLHAAIEQVEDKALRATLFEHYVRVMQAVFIMIFLRSLSALILTIPTLLVAVVGSLLFGLTRVIKKGFAQLFCGEPWLAAPRAAVISALMITGLTPMVRNVHQLGRCLSEGVILIAQSSDESHLTTGSPSS
;
A
#
# COMPACT_ATOMS: atom_id res chain seq x y z
N MET A 1 -41.13 -1.14 -30.03
CA MET A 1 -41.18 -0.85 -28.59
C MET A 1 -40.10 -1.58 -27.78
N GLU A 2 -40.13 -2.90 -27.57
CA GLU A 2 -39.09 -3.59 -26.77
C GLU A 2 -37.66 -3.44 -27.33
N ALA A 3 -37.51 -3.57 -28.65
CA ALA A 3 -36.21 -3.40 -29.32
C ALA A 3 -35.65 -1.97 -29.18
N GLU A 4 -36.52 -0.96 -29.17
CA GLU A 4 -36.11 0.45 -29.02
C GLU A 4 -35.64 0.74 -27.59
N PHE A 5 -36.34 0.19 -26.59
CA PHE A 5 -35.90 0.27 -25.19
C PHE A 5 -34.56 -0.44 -24.97
N ALA A 6 -34.35 -1.61 -25.58
CA ALA A 6 -33.08 -2.32 -25.51
C ALA A 6 -31.92 -1.50 -26.13
N ALA A 7 -32.16 -0.87 -27.28
CA ALA A 7 -31.18 -0.03 -27.94
C ALA A 7 -30.80 1.21 -27.10
N LEU A 8 -31.78 1.87 -26.48
CA LEU A 8 -31.54 3.01 -25.59
C LEU A 8 -30.71 2.61 -24.36
N ASN A 9 -31.02 1.47 -23.75
CA ASN A 9 -30.27 0.96 -22.61
C ASN A 9 -28.81 0.64 -22.98
N TYR A 10 -28.59 0.05 -24.15
CA TYR A 10 -27.24 -0.23 -24.64
C TYR A 10 -26.44 1.06 -24.87
N LEU A 11 -27.05 2.07 -25.51
CA LEU A 11 -26.42 3.36 -25.73
C LEU A 11 -26.06 4.04 -24.41
N ALA A 12 -27.00 4.06 -23.45
CA ALA A 12 -26.76 4.63 -22.13
C ALA A 12 -25.59 3.93 -21.40
N PHE A 13 -25.53 2.59 -21.48
CA PHE A 13 -24.43 1.83 -20.90
C PHE A 13 -23.08 2.20 -21.53
N VAL A 14 -22.99 2.27 -22.86
CA VAL A 14 -21.76 2.63 -23.56
C VAL A 14 -21.31 4.06 -23.22
N VAL A 15 -22.24 5.00 -23.16
CA VAL A 15 -21.95 6.40 -22.76
C VAL A 15 -21.45 6.46 -21.32
N ALA A 16 -22.13 5.79 -20.39
CA ALA A 16 -21.73 5.74 -18.99
C ALA A 16 -20.36 5.09 -18.81
N LEU A 17 -20.09 3.98 -19.50
CA LEU A 17 -18.80 3.30 -19.47
C LEU A 17 -17.69 4.20 -20.03
N THR A 18 -17.95 4.90 -21.14
CA THR A 18 -17.00 5.83 -21.75
C THR A 18 -16.67 6.97 -20.79
N PHE A 19 -17.69 7.59 -20.19
CA PHE A 19 -17.50 8.64 -19.21
C PHE A 19 -16.70 8.16 -18.00
N LEU A 20 -17.00 6.97 -17.49
CA LEU A 20 -16.27 6.35 -16.39
C LEU A 20 -14.80 6.12 -16.74
N LEU A 21 -14.50 5.61 -17.95
CA LEU A 21 -13.13 5.41 -18.42
C LEU A 21 -12.39 6.75 -18.58
N CYS A 22 -13.05 7.79 -19.12
CA CYS A 22 -12.49 9.14 -19.23
C CYS A 22 -12.16 9.72 -17.85
N LEU A 23 -13.06 9.58 -16.89
CA LEU A 23 -12.85 10.04 -15.51
C LEU A 23 -11.70 9.26 -14.83
N PHE A 24 -11.67 7.95 -15.03
CA PHE A 24 -10.66 7.07 -14.43
C PHE A 24 -9.26 7.31 -15.01
N TYR A 25 -9.12 7.46 -16.32
CA TYR A 25 -7.81 7.63 -16.97
C TYR A 25 -7.34 9.09 -17.04
N GLY A 26 -8.23 10.07 -16.88
CA GLY A 26 -7.88 11.49 -16.86
C GLY A 26 -7.64 12.02 -15.44
N PRO A 27 -8.64 12.66 -14.81
CA PRO A 27 -8.46 13.38 -13.55
C PRO A 27 -8.07 12.47 -12.39
N TRP A 28 -8.59 11.24 -12.32
CA TRP A 28 -8.26 10.32 -11.23
C TRP A 28 -6.77 9.94 -11.21
N GLN A 29 -6.18 9.63 -12.37
CA GLN A 29 -4.74 9.31 -12.45
C GLN A 29 -3.87 10.48 -11.99
N SER A 30 -4.24 11.70 -12.37
CA SER A 30 -3.51 12.92 -12.01
C SER A 30 -3.58 13.15 -10.49
N LEU A 31 -4.79 13.08 -9.91
CA LEU A 31 -5.01 13.24 -8.48
C LEU A 31 -4.18 12.25 -7.65
N VAL A 32 -4.12 10.98 -8.06
CA VAL A 32 -3.37 9.95 -7.33
C VAL A 32 -1.85 10.20 -7.40
N VAL A 33 -1.34 10.68 -8.53
CA VAL A 33 0.08 11.05 -8.67
C VAL A 33 0.43 12.26 -7.81
N ASP A 34 -0.43 13.28 -7.82
CA ASP A 34 -0.22 14.49 -7.03
C ASP A 34 -0.26 14.18 -5.52
N TRP A 35 -1.23 13.39 -5.07
CA TRP A 35 -1.27 12.90 -3.69
C TRP A 35 0.01 12.17 -3.28
N ALA A 36 0.52 11.28 -4.15
CA ALA A 36 1.73 10.54 -3.86
C ALA A 36 2.95 11.47 -3.79
N ARG A 37 3.03 12.45 -4.71
CA ARG A 37 4.10 13.45 -4.74
C ARG A 37 4.10 14.30 -3.47
N ASP A 38 2.94 14.78 -3.02
CA ASP A 38 2.81 15.55 -1.78
C ASP A 38 3.26 14.74 -0.58
N ARG A 39 2.89 13.45 -0.53
CA ARG A 39 3.33 12.56 0.56
C ARG A 39 4.84 12.37 0.58
N ILE A 40 5.47 12.21 -0.58
CA ILE A 40 6.93 12.06 -0.68
C ILE A 40 7.65 13.37 -0.33
N PHE A 41 7.11 14.53 -0.73
CA PHE A 41 7.66 15.82 -0.32
C PHE A 41 7.63 16.00 1.20
N ALA A 42 6.52 15.66 1.86
CA ALA A 42 6.42 15.74 3.31
C ALA A 42 7.48 14.89 4.04
N GLU A 43 7.73 13.66 3.57
CA GLU A 43 8.77 12.80 4.16
C GLU A 43 10.19 13.28 3.84
N ARG A 44 10.41 13.88 2.67
CA ARG A 44 11.69 14.54 2.34
C ARG A 44 11.97 15.71 3.26
N ASP A 45 10.96 16.53 3.52
CA ASP A 45 11.10 17.70 4.37
C ASP A 45 11.35 17.29 5.82
N ALA A 46 10.73 16.21 6.31
CA ALA A 46 11.06 15.64 7.61
C ALA A 46 12.54 15.18 7.73
N VAL A 47 13.12 14.59 6.67
CA VAL A 47 14.56 14.26 6.64
C VAL A 47 15.43 15.52 6.58
N PHE A 48 14.96 16.58 5.92
CA PHE A 48 15.62 17.88 5.91
C PHE A 48 15.65 18.50 7.31
N ASP A 49 14.54 18.43 8.06
CA ASP A 49 14.44 18.94 9.42
C ASP A 49 15.43 18.22 10.36
N LEU A 50 15.57 16.89 10.24
CA LEU A 50 16.60 16.13 10.98
C LEU A 50 18.02 16.63 10.69
N ALA A 51 18.29 17.06 9.46
CA ALA A 51 19.57 17.62 9.09
C ALA A 51 19.75 19.06 9.61
N ALA A 52 18.69 19.86 9.60
CA ALA A 52 18.67 21.21 10.14
C ALA A 52 18.86 21.22 11.68
N GLU A 53 18.35 20.22 12.38
CA GLU A 53 18.59 19.98 13.81
C GLU A 53 20.03 19.55 14.13
N GLY A 54 20.88 19.32 13.11
CA GLY A 54 22.26 18.87 13.29
C GLY A 54 22.40 17.38 13.61
N ARG A 55 21.31 16.60 13.54
CA ARG A 55 21.36 15.14 13.73
C ARG A 55 21.99 14.42 12.54
N LEU A 56 21.93 15.04 11.35
CA LEU A 56 22.50 14.53 10.11
C LEU A 56 23.19 15.67 9.35
N ALA A 57 24.46 15.53 9.00
CA ALA A 57 25.14 16.60 8.26
C ALA A 57 24.63 16.67 6.81
N PHE A 58 24.37 17.87 6.30
CA PHE A 58 23.99 18.06 4.88
C PHE A 58 25.06 17.58 3.89
N SER A 59 26.33 17.54 4.32
CA SER A 59 27.46 17.02 3.55
C SER A 59 27.60 15.50 3.62
N ASP A 60 26.84 14.83 4.49
CA ASP A 60 26.90 13.38 4.67
C ASP A 60 26.46 12.67 3.38
N PRO A 61 27.23 11.69 2.87
CA PRO A 61 26.84 10.91 1.69
C PRO A 61 25.50 10.20 1.86
N VAL A 62 25.11 9.80 3.08
CA VAL A 62 23.82 9.16 3.36
C VAL A 62 22.68 10.14 3.13
N TYR A 63 22.78 11.36 3.62
CA TYR A 63 21.78 12.40 3.40
C TYR A 63 21.55 12.65 1.91
N ARG A 64 22.64 12.79 1.14
CA ARG A 64 22.59 13.03 -0.29
C ARG A 64 21.87 11.91 -1.03
N ARG A 65 22.22 10.65 -0.74
CA ARG A 65 21.55 9.48 -1.34
C ARG A 65 20.07 9.41 -1.01
N ILE A 66 19.67 9.67 0.23
CA ILE A 66 18.25 9.72 0.63
C ILE A 66 17.49 10.79 -0.16
N ARG A 67 18.05 11.99 -0.23
CA ARG A 67 17.46 13.09 -0.99
C ARG A 67 17.36 12.79 -2.48
N GLU A 68 18.39 12.20 -3.07
CA GLU A 68 18.41 11.77 -4.48
C GLU A 68 17.34 10.70 -4.75
N GLY A 69 17.23 9.68 -3.88
CA GLY A 69 16.20 8.65 -3.97
C GLY A 69 14.78 9.22 -3.90
N PHE A 70 14.51 10.15 -2.98
CA PHE A 70 13.21 10.81 -2.89
C PHE A 70 12.91 11.67 -4.12
N ASN A 71 13.89 12.43 -4.62
CA ASN A 71 13.74 13.22 -5.84
C ASN A 71 13.46 12.33 -7.06
N LEU A 72 14.12 11.17 -7.14
CA LEU A 72 13.88 10.19 -8.21
C LEU A 72 12.44 9.66 -8.13
N ALA A 73 11.97 9.30 -6.94
CA ALA A 73 10.60 8.86 -6.72
C ALA A 73 9.58 9.93 -7.14
N ILE A 74 9.79 11.21 -6.78
CA ILE A 74 8.93 12.33 -7.19
C ILE A 74 8.90 12.52 -8.71
N ARG A 75 10.08 12.47 -9.35
CA ARG A 75 10.20 12.66 -10.80
C ARG A 75 9.53 11.52 -11.56
N ARG A 76 9.70 10.28 -11.08
CA ARG A 76 9.25 9.07 -11.78
C ARG A 76 7.91 8.51 -11.30
N ALA A 77 7.27 9.13 -10.30
CA ALA A 77 5.96 8.73 -9.79
C ALA A 77 4.94 8.48 -10.92
N HIS A 78 4.90 9.37 -11.92
CA HIS A 78 3.99 9.26 -13.05
C HIS A 78 4.29 8.05 -13.97
N LEU A 79 5.55 7.59 -14.05
CA LEU A 79 5.98 6.48 -14.91
C LEU A 79 5.74 5.11 -14.28
N LEU A 80 5.58 5.05 -12.96
CA LEU A 80 5.37 3.82 -12.21
C LEU A 80 3.92 3.34 -12.38
N THR A 81 3.76 2.24 -13.13
CA THR A 81 2.48 1.56 -13.36
C THR A 81 2.69 0.06 -13.20
N VAL A 82 1.66 -0.69 -12.81
CA VAL A 82 1.75 -2.14 -12.60
C VAL A 82 2.29 -2.90 -13.83
N PRO A 83 1.85 -2.64 -15.07
CA PRO A 83 2.39 -3.35 -16.23
C PRO A 83 3.88 -3.10 -16.43
N ARG A 84 4.34 -1.86 -16.24
CA ARG A 84 5.77 -1.54 -16.30
C ARG A 84 6.54 -2.20 -15.17
N LEU A 85 5.96 -2.27 -13.97
CA LEU A 85 6.54 -2.98 -12.83
C LEU A 85 6.74 -4.46 -13.14
N ILE A 86 5.73 -5.10 -13.76
CA ILE A 86 5.79 -6.50 -14.19
C ILE A 86 6.84 -6.67 -15.28
N VAL A 87 6.88 -5.79 -16.28
CA VAL A 87 7.88 -5.84 -17.35
C VAL A 87 9.29 -5.66 -16.79
N PHE A 88 9.50 -4.70 -15.89
CA PHE A 88 10.77 -4.52 -15.19
C PHE A 88 11.13 -5.76 -14.39
N ALA A 89 10.21 -6.31 -13.59
CA ALA A 89 10.44 -7.53 -12.81
C ALA A 89 10.72 -8.77 -13.68
N ALA A 90 10.17 -8.83 -14.90
CA ALA A 90 10.37 -9.94 -15.82
C ALA A 90 11.68 -9.82 -16.63
N LEU A 91 12.04 -8.60 -17.05
CA LEU A 91 13.24 -8.34 -17.86
C LEU A 91 14.50 -8.22 -17.01
N LEU A 92 14.39 -7.67 -15.80
CA LEU A 92 15.51 -7.53 -14.90
C LEU A 92 15.72 -8.87 -14.21
N ARG A 93 16.88 -9.48 -14.47
CA ARG A 93 17.32 -10.62 -13.67
C ARG A 93 17.48 -10.10 -12.24
N PRO A 94 16.82 -10.72 -11.24
CA PRO A 94 17.00 -10.33 -9.86
C PRO A 94 18.50 -10.42 -9.55
N HIS A 95 19.12 -9.28 -9.30
CA HIS A 95 20.48 -9.25 -8.76
C HIS A 95 20.40 -9.91 -7.39
N LYS A 96 20.93 -11.13 -7.30
CA LYS A 96 20.87 -11.92 -6.06
C LYS A 96 21.76 -11.25 -5.03
N GLY A 97 21.16 -10.54 -4.08
CA GLY A 97 21.79 -10.15 -2.82
C GLY A 97 22.27 -8.71 -2.73
N GLU A 98 22.08 -7.89 -3.76
CA GLU A 98 22.42 -6.46 -3.67
C GLU A 98 21.25 -5.70 -3.05
N LYS A 99 21.47 -5.16 -1.85
CA LYS A 99 20.50 -4.29 -1.17
C LYS A 99 20.34 -3.02 -2.00
N SER A 100 19.18 -2.37 -1.89
CA SER A 100 19.02 -0.99 -2.41
C SER A 100 20.20 -0.13 -2.00
N ASP A 101 20.80 0.62 -2.91
CA ASP A 101 21.86 1.59 -2.58
C ASP A 101 21.40 2.53 -1.47
N LEU A 102 20.11 2.85 -1.47
CA LEU A 102 19.48 3.65 -0.44
C LEU A 102 19.37 2.94 0.91
N HIS A 103 18.99 1.67 0.89
CA HIS A 103 18.88 0.85 2.11
C HIS A 103 20.26 0.59 2.71
N ALA A 104 21.25 0.28 1.86
CA ALA A 104 22.65 0.14 2.24
C ALA A 104 23.21 1.45 2.81
N ALA A 105 22.86 2.62 2.23
CA ALA A 105 23.26 3.91 2.77
C ALA A 105 22.67 4.18 4.17
N ILE A 106 21.39 3.83 4.39
CA ILE A 106 20.76 3.98 5.71
C ILE A 106 21.42 3.04 6.74
N GLU A 107 21.83 1.83 6.35
CA GLU A 107 22.50 0.89 7.25
C GLU A 107 23.88 1.37 7.74
N GLN A 108 24.56 2.23 6.96
CA GLN A 108 25.87 2.80 7.30
C GLN A 108 25.82 3.85 8.42
N VAL A 109 24.64 4.31 8.82
CA VAL A 109 24.48 5.28 9.92
C VAL A 109 24.80 4.62 11.27
N GLU A 110 25.79 5.16 11.98
CA GLU A 110 26.27 4.64 13.27
C GLU A 110 25.20 4.75 14.38
N ASP A 111 24.48 5.87 14.45
CA ASP A 111 23.40 6.06 15.41
C ASP A 111 22.18 5.21 15.06
N LYS A 112 21.92 4.21 15.90
CA LYS A 112 20.79 3.28 15.76
C LYS A 112 19.44 4.01 15.82
N ALA A 113 19.31 5.06 16.62
CA ALA A 113 18.06 5.80 16.77
C ALA A 113 17.77 6.60 15.50
N LEU A 114 18.74 7.38 15.02
CA LEU A 114 18.64 8.10 13.75
C LEU A 114 18.36 7.16 12.58
N ARG A 115 19.06 6.02 12.51
CA ARG A 115 18.85 5.01 11.48
C ARG A 115 17.41 4.50 11.45
N ALA A 116 16.82 4.22 12.62
CA ALA A 116 15.43 3.78 12.71
C ALA A 116 14.46 4.85 12.19
N THR A 117 14.69 6.12 12.54
CA THR A 117 13.89 7.25 12.05
C THR A 117 14.00 7.41 10.53
N LEU A 118 15.22 7.37 9.97
CA LEU A 118 15.43 7.45 8.51
C LEU A 118 14.75 6.28 7.78
N PHE A 119 14.85 5.07 8.34
CA PHE A 119 14.19 3.90 7.78
C PHE A 119 12.66 4.03 7.82
N GLU A 120 12.10 4.62 8.86
CA GLU A 120 10.66 4.88 8.96
C GLU A 120 10.18 5.84 7.86
N HIS A 121 10.86 6.97 7.66
CA HIS A 121 10.55 7.92 6.58
C HIS A 121 10.64 7.24 5.20
N TYR A 122 11.67 6.42 5.01
CA TYR A 122 11.84 5.64 3.80
C TYR A 122 10.66 4.67 3.55
N VAL A 123 10.24 3.90 4.56
CA VAL A 123 9.10 2.98 4.45
C VAL A 123 7.82 3.73 4.11
N ARG A 124 7.60 4.93 4.68
CA ARG A 124 6.42 5.76 4.36
C ARG A 124 6.42 6.25 2.91
N VAL A 125 7.57 6.64 2.37
CA VAL A 125 7.73 6.97 0.94
C VAL A 125 7.39 5.76 0.07
N MET A 126 7.93 4.59 0.40
CA MET A 126 7.66 3.36 -0.34
C MET A 126 6.17 2.98 -0.28
N GLN A 127 5.53 3.10 0.89
CA GLN A 127 4.09 2.89 1.04
C GLN A 127 3.28 3.83 0.15
N ALA A 128 3.62 5.13 0.09
CA ALA A 128 2.95 6.09 -0.78
C ALA A 128 3.06 5.69 -2.26
N VAL A 129 4.27 5.30 -2.71
CA VAL A 129 4.53 4.83 -4.07
C VAL A 129 3.73 3.54 -4.36
N PHE A 130 3.69 2.59 -3.43
CA PHE A 130 2.91 1.36 -3.57
C PHE A 130 1.41 1.62 -3.71
N ILE A 131 0.86 2.45 -2.82
CA ILE A 131 -0.56 2.83 -2.84
C ILE A 131 -0.88 3.52 -4.17
N MET A 132 -0.03 4.43 -4.63
CA MET A 132 -0.17 5.10 -5.92
C MET A 132 -0.19 4.09 -7.08
N ILE A 133 0.76 3.17 -7.15
CA ILE A 133 0.82 2.13 -8.20
C ILE A 133 -0.46 1.29 -8.21
N PHE A 134 -0.96 0.93 -7.03
CA PHE A 134 -2.15 0.13 -6.86
C PHE A 134 -3.43 0.88 -7.28
N LEU A 135 -3.63 2.11 -6.79
CA LEU A 135 -4.80 2.94 -7.10
C LEU A 135 -4.87 3.35 -8.58
N ARG A 136 -3.72 3.43 -9.25
CA ARG A 136 -3.66 3.72 -10.69
C ARG A 136 -3.97 2.50 -11.57
N SER A 137 -3.84 1.29 -11.02
CA SER A 137 -4.04 0.06 -11.77
C SER A 137 -5.52 -0.31 -11.84
N LEU A 138 -6.12 -0.15 -13.02
CA LEU A 138 -7.52 -0.52 -13.25
C LEU A 138 -7.78 -2.01 -12.95
N SER A 139 -6.84 -2.89 -13.31
CA SER A 139 -6.96 -4.33 -13.03
C SER A 139 -6.95 -4.63 -11.53
N ALA A 140 -6.10 -3.94 -10.76
CA ALA A 140 -6.10 -4.07 -9.32
C ALA A 140 -7.44 -3.63 -8.74
N LEU A 141 -8.00 -2.52 -9.21
CA LEU A 141 -9.28 -2.00 -8.74
C LEU A 141 -10.46 -2.93 -9.09
N ILE A 142 -10.52 -3.43 -10.33
CA ILE A 142 -11.54 -4.39 -10.78
C ILE A 142 -11.48 -5.69 -9.99
N LEU A 143 -10.29 -6.17 -9.62
CA LEU A 143 -10.17 -7.40 -8.82
C LEU A 143 -10.48 -7.16 -7.34
N THR A 144 -10.00 -6.05 -6.77
CA THR A 144 -10.05 -5.85 -5.32
C THR A 144 -11.39 -5.38 -4.81
N ILE A 145 -12.15 -4.58 -5.57
CA ILE A 145 -13.48 -4.12 -5.15
C ILE A 145 -14.45 -5.29 -4.95
N PRO A 146 -14.63 -6.22 -5.92
CA PRO A 146 -15.51 -7.37 -5.74
C PRO A 146 -15.02 -8.30 -4.62
N THR A 147 -13.72 -8.54 -4.49
CA THR A 147 -13.18 -9.37 -3.42
C THR A 147 -13.48 -8.77 -2.04
N LEU A 148 -13.30 -7.45 -1.90
CA LEU A 148 -13.58 -6.75 -0.66
C LEU A 148 -15.08 -6.74 -0.34
N LEU A 149 -15.93 -6.57 -1.36
CA LEU A 149 -17.39 -6.67 -1.22
C LEU A 149 -17.80 -8.06 -0.73
N VAL A 150 -17.29 -9.13 -1.34
CA VAL A 150 -17.57 -10.52 -0.93
C VAL A 150 -17.08 -10.76 0.50
N ALA A 151 -15.90 -10.26 0.86
CA ALA A 151 -15.35 -10.41 2.21
C ALA A 151 -16.22 -9.69 3.26
N VAL A 152 -16.66 -8.46 2.98
CA VAL A 152 -17.53 -7.68 3.88
C VAL A 152 -18.88 -8.36 4.03
N VAL A 153 -19.55 -8.68 2.93
CA VAL A 153 -20.86 -9.37 2.96
C VAL A 153 -20.75 -10.72 3.66
N GLY A 154 -19.72 -11.51 3.35
CA GLY A 154 -19.43 -12.77 4.01
C GLY A 154 -19.23 -12.61 5.52
N SER A 155 -18.49 -11.58 5.96
CA SER A 155 -18.26 -11.31 7.39
C SER A 155 -19.54 -10.92 8.12
N LEU A 156 -20.42 -10.15 7.47
CA LEU A 156 -21.72 -9.75 8.02
C LEU A 156 -22.67 -10.95 8.13
N LEU A 157 -22.78 -11.77 7.08
CA LEU A 157 -23.58 -13.00 7.10
C LEU A 157 -23.07 -13.99 8.14
N PHE A 158 -21.75 -14.15 8.25
CA PHE A 158 -21.14 -15.00 9.25
C PHE A 158 -21.39 -14.48 10.69
N GLY A 159 -21.30 -13.17 10.90
CA GLY A 159 -21.68 -12.54 12.16
C GLY A 159 -23.15 -12.78 12.52
N LEU A 160 -24.06 -12.56 11.56
CA LEU A 160 -25.50 -12.75 11.75
C LEU A 160 -25.84 -14.21 12.10
N THR A 161 -25.27 -15.18 11.38
CA THR A 161 -25.50 -16.61 11.66
C THR A 161 -24.99 -17.01 13.06
N ARG A 162 -23.90 -16.41 13.55
CA ARG A 162 -23.43 -16.63 14.92
C ARG A 162 -24.40 -16.08 15.97
N VAL A 163 -24.95 -14.88 15.75
CA VAL A 163 -25.94 -14.28 16.67
C VAL A 163 -27.21 -15.13 16.71
N ILE A 164 -27.73 -15.55 15.56
CA ILE A 164 -28.92 -16.41 15.45
C ILE A 164 -28.69 -17.75 16.16
N LYS A 165 -27.55 -18.42 15.94
CA LYS A 165 -27.23 -19.69 16.60
C LYS A 165 -27.17 -19.56 18.12
N LYS A 166 -26.59 -18.47 18.64
CA LYS A 166 -26.55 -18.21 20.09
C LYS A 166 -27.95 -17.97 20.68
N GLY A 167 -28.78 -17.16 20.01
CA GLY A 167 -30.16 -16.92 20.45
C GLY A 167 -31.02 -18.17 20.39
N PHE A 168 -30.87 -19.00 19.35
CA PHE A 168 -31.58 -20.26 19.22
C PHE A 168 -31.17 -21.26 20.31
N ALA A 169 -29.88 -21.38 20.62
CA ALA A 169 -29.41 -22.22 21.73
C ALA A 169 -30.01 -21.77 23.08
N GLN A 170 -30.14 -20.46 23.33
CA GLN A 170 -30.79 -19.96 24.55
C GLN A 170 -32.29 -20.27 24.60
N LEU A 171 -32.99 -20.20 23.46
CA LEU A 171 -34.43 -20.48 23.39
C LEU A 171 -34.75 -21.97 23.48
N PHE A 172 -33.96 -22.84 22.85
CA PHE A 172 -34.28 -24.27 22.70
C PHE A 172 -33.54 -25.21 23.65
N CYS A 173 -32.31 -24.86 24.07
CA CYS A 173 -31.59 -25.70 25.03
C CYS A 173 -31.96 -25.41 26.48
N GLY A 174 -32.99 -24.58 26.72
CA GLY A 174 -33.74 -24.45 27.97
C GLY A 174 -33.03 -25.03 29.17
N GLU A 175 -31.89 -24.43 29.54
CA GLU A 175 -31.33 -24.73 30.85
C GLU A 175 -32.39 -24.25 31.84
N PRO A 176 -32.86 -25.10 32.77
CA PRO A 176 -33.70 -24.65 33.86
C PRO A 176 -32.87 -23.68 34.71
N TRP A 177 -32.96 -22.39 34.39
CA TRP A 177 -32.28 -21.24 34.97
C TRP A 177 -32.69 -20.94 36.43
N LEU A 178 -33.21 -21.94 37.15
CA LEU A 178 -33.71 -21.79 38.51
C LEU A 178 -32.64 -22.00 39.60
N ALA A 179 -31.36 -22.24 39.29
CA ALA A 179 -30.37 -22.54 40.36
C ALA A 179 -28.90 -22.13 40.11
N ALA A 180 -28.59 -21.01 39.44
CA ALA A 180 -27.19 -20.52 39.39
C ALA A 180 -27.04 -19.09 39.97
N PRO A 181 -26.17 -18.90 40.99
CA PRO A 181 -26.00 -17.61 41.66
C PRO A 181 -25.29 -16.57 40.77
N ARG A 182 -25.80 -15.33 40.82
CA ARG A 182 -25.49 -14.16 39.97
C ARG A 182 -24.03 -13.66 39.94
N ALA A 183 -23.07 -14.35 40.56
CA ALA A 183 -21.71 -13.81 40.77
C ALA A 183 -20.74 -14.00 39.60
N ALA A 184 -21.00 -14.90 38.65
CA ALA A 184 -19.97 -15.31 37.66
C ALA A 184 -20.04 -14.62 36.29
N VAL A 185 -21.10 -13.86 35.97
CA VAL A 185 -21.37 -13.38 34.60
C VAL A 185 -20.60 -12.09 34.24
N ILE A 186 -20.10 -11.33 35.23
CA ILE A 186 -19.43 -10.05 34.97
C ILE A 186 -17.98 -10.23 34.47
N SER A 187 -17.32 -11.36 34.76
CA SER A 187 -15.90 -11.56 34.42
C SER A 187 -15.66 -12.05 32.99
N ALA A 188 -16.67 -12.60 32.31
CA ALA A 188 -16.49 -13.26 31.01
C ALA A 188 -16.63 -12.34 29.78
N LEU A 189 -17.12 -11.11 29.94
CA LEU A 189 -17.37 -10.19 28.83
C LEU A 189 -16.15 -9.32 28.43
N MET A 190 -15.04 -9.39 29.15
CA MET A 190 -13.91 -8.45 28.99
C MET A 190 -12.74 -8.96 28.10
N ILE A 191 -12.65 -10.25 27.74
CA ILE A 191 -11.35 -10.82 27.30
C ILE A 191 -11.31 -11.34 25.84
N THR A 192 -12.42 -11.62 25.17
CA THR A 192 -12.38 -12.35 23.89
C THR A 192 -13.00 -11.58 22.74
N GLY A 193 -12.19 -10.90 21.91
CA GLY A 193 -12.73 -10.49 20.61
C GLY A 193 -11.90 -9.75 19.56
N LEU A 194 -10.79 -9.06 19.87
CA LEU A 194 -10.24 -8.09 18.89
C LEU A 194 -8.72 -8.14 18.61
N THR A 195 -7.95 -9.06 19.19
CA THR A 195 -6.48 -9.04 19.06
C THR A 195 -5.83 -9.69 17.82
N PRO A 196 -6.41 -10.67 17.08
CA PRO A 196 -5.64 -11.36 16.05
C PRO A 196 -5.56 -10.63 14.69
N MET A 197 -6.41 -9.65 14.41
CA MET A 197 -6.50 -9.07 13.05
C MET A 197 -5.42 -8.01 12.75
N VAL A 198 -4.84 -7.37 13.76
CA VAL A 198 -3.82 -6.31 13.59
C VAL A 198 -2.43 -6.87 13.23
N ARG A 199 -2.14 -8.13 13.56
CA ARG A 199 -0.78 -8.70 13.41
C ARG A 199 -0.41 -9.05 11.96
N ASN A 200 -1.38 -9.35 11.08
CA ASN A 200 -1.11 -9.75 9.69
C ASN A 200 -0.82 -8.59 8.74
N VAL A 201 -1.32 -7.38 9.02
CA VAL A 201 -1.06 -6.19 8.17
C VAL A 201 0.42 -5.82 8.17
N HIS A 202 1.13 -6.05 9.29
CA HIS A 202 2.54 -5.68 9.45
C HIS A 202 3.52 -6.64 8.73
N GLN A 203 3.09 -7.87 8.42
CA GLN A 203 3.91 -8.83 7.64
C GLN A 203 3.77 -8.58 6.14
N LEU A 204 2.57 -8.25 5.66
CA LEU A 204 2.33 -7.97 4.24
C LEU A 204 3.11 -6.74 3.75
N GLY A 205 3.28 -5.73 4.62
CA GLY A 205 4.07 -4.53 4.32
C GLY A 205 5.57 -4.79 4.12
N ARG A 206 6.15 -5.81 4.78
CA ARG A 206 7.58 -6.13 4.65
C ARG A 206 7.92 -6.78 3.31
N CYS A 207 7.17 -7.81 2.90
CA CYS A 207 7.41 -8.50 1.63
C CYS A 207 7.23 -7.60 0.41
N LEU A 208 6.31 -6.62 0.47
CA LEU A 208 6.15 -5.67 -0.62
C LEU A 208 7.31 -4.68 -0.67
N SER A 209 7.79 -4.16 0.47
CA SER A 209 8.89 -3.19 0.48
C SER A 209 10.16 -3.66 -0.26
N GLU A 210 10.49 -4.95 -0.20
CA GLU A 210 11.65 -5.53 -0.91
C GLU A 210 11.50 -5.54 -2.43
N GLY A 211 10.28 -5.61 -2.96
CA GLY A 211 10.02 -5.69 -4.41
C GLY A 211 10.16 -4.36 -5.17
N VAL A 212 9.68 -3.24 -4.62
CA VAL A 212 9.81 -1.92 -5.29
C VAL A 212 11.22 -1.36 -5.20
N ILE A 213 11.99 -1.83 -4.21
CA ILE A 213 13.40 -1.47 -4.02
C ILE A 213 14.27 -1.82 -5.23
N LEU A 214 14.09 -3.02 -5.78
CA LEU A 214 14.89 -3.52 -6.90
C LEU A 214 14.64 -2.74 -8.20
N ILE A 215 13.47 -2.09 -8.31
CA ILE A 215 13.06 -1.40 -9.54
C ILE A 215 13.58 0.05 -9.57
N ALA A 216 13.85 0.64 -8.40
CA ALA A 216 14.44 1.98 -8.33
C ALA A 216 15.92 1.98 -8.78
N GLN A 217 16.70 0.95 -8.44
CA GLN A 217 18.14 0.87 -8.76
C GLN A 217 18.44 0.57 -10.23
N SER A 218 17.70 -0.35 -10.85
CA SER A 218 17.97 -0.78 -12.24
C SER A 218 17.95 0.37 -13.26
N SER A 219 17.32 1.48 -12.93
CA SER A 219 17.11 2.57 -13.87
C SER A 219 18.02 3.77 -13.65
N ASP A 220 18.96 3.68 -12.71
CA ASP A 220 20.16 4.53 -12.64
C ASP A 220 21.32 3.95 -13.47
N GLU A 221 21.46 2.61 -13.55
CA GLU A 221 22.51 1.98 -14.36
C GLU A 221 22.38 2.24 -15.87
N SER A 222 21.16 2.48 -16.38
CA SER A 222 20.93 2.81 -17.79
C SER A 222 21.47 4.19 -18.21
N HIS A 223 21.88 5.05 -17.28
CA HIS A 223 22.46 6.36 -17.59
C HIS A 223 23.99 6.42 -17.44
N LEU A 224 24.63 5.44 -16.81
CA LEU A 224 26.08 5.47 -16.54
C LEU A 224 26.94 4.73 -17.59
N THR A 225 26.35 4.06 -18.58
CA THR A 225 27.09 3.30 -19.60
C THR A 225 27.39 4.06 -20.89
N THR A 226 27.16 5.37 -20.96
CA THR A 226 27.60 6.22 -22.09
C THR A 226 28.94 6.91 -21.79
N GLY A 227 29.91 6.14 -21.31
CA GLY A 227 31.30 6.56 -21.22
C GLY A 227 32.00 6.35 -22.58
N SER A 228 32.20 7.45 -23.30
CA SER A 228 32.99 7.54 -24.53
C SER A 228 34.40 6.93 -24.35
N PRO A 229 34.83 5.97 -25.19
CA PRO A 229 36.23 5.63 -25.29
C PRO A 229 36.97 6.69 -26.11
N SER A 230 38.15 7.11 -25.63
CA SER A 230 39.20 7.89 -26.31
C SER A 230 38.85 9.36 -26.66
N SER A 231 39.76 10.31 -26.52
CA SER A 231 41.19 10.29 -26.88
C SER A 231 42.06 11.07 -25.91
#